data_AF-A0A3B8U2S5-F1
#
_entry.id   AF-A0A3B8U2S5-F1
#
_cell.length_a   1.000
_cell.length_b   1.000
_cell.length_c   1.000
_cell.angle_alpha   90.00
_cell.angle_beta   90.00
_cell.angle_gamma   90.00
#
_symmetry.space_group_name_H-M   'P 1'
#
loop_
_entity.id
_entity.type
_entity.pdbx_description
1 polymer ?
#
loop_
_entity_poly.entity_id
_entity_poly.type
_entity_poly.pdbx_seq_one_letter_code
_entity_poly.pdbx_strand_id
1 'polypeptide(L)' 'MRKRDEVSRLKVENGHEDGRAVYEVEFHVGDYEYNYDIDAETYEVLDWDREIDD' A
#
# COMPACT_ATOMS: atom_id res chain seq x y z
N MET A 1 0.67 23.25 16.73
CA MET A 1 1.03 22.86 15.35
C MET A 1 0.63 21.40 15.21
N ARG A 2 -0.38 21.06 14.39
CA ARG A 2 -0.66 19.63 14.13
C ARG A 2 0.56 19.07 13.41
N LYS A 3 1.23 18.07 14.01
CA LYS A 3 2.28 17.30 13.34
C LYS A 3 1.60 16.69 12.11
N ARG A 4 2.16 16.91 10.92
CA ARG A 4 1.67 16.19 9.73
C ARG A 4 2.00 14.73 9.98
N ASP A 5 1.06 13.85 9.72
CA ASP A 5 1.37 12.42 9.75
C ASP A 5 2.38 12.15 8.63
N GLU A 6 3.60 11.79 9.01
CA GLU A 6 4.69 11.47 8.09
C GLU A 6 4.52 10.03 7.60
N VAL A 7 4.75 9.83 6.31
CA VAL A 7 4.80 8.48 5.73
C VAL A 7 6.10 7.82 6.17
N SER A 8 6.00 6.59 6.65
CA SER A 8 7.16 5.77 7.02
C SER A 8 6.99 4.33 6.51
N ARG A 9 8.08 3.54 6.57
CA ARG A 9 8.11 2.13 6.15
C ARG A 9 7.50 1.88 4.76
N LEU A 10 7.72 2.81 3.83
CA LEU A 10 7.26 2.65 2.45
C LEU A 10 7.99 1.47 1.80
N LYS A 11 7.23 0.49 1.33
CA LYS A 11 7.67 -0.65 0.55
C LYS A 11 6.88 -0.70 -0.74
N VAL A 12 7.57 -1.01 -1.83
CA VAL A 12 6.95 -1.25 -3.13
C VAL A 12 7.57 -2.50 -3.72
N GLU A 13 6.73 -3.49 -3.99
CA GLU A 13 7.12 -4.77 -4.58
C GLU A 13 6.35 -5.01 -5.89
N ASN A 14 6.95 -5.83 -6.75
CA ASN A 14 6.31 -6.27 -8.00
C ASN A 14 5.95 -7.74 -7.82
N GLY A 15 4.66 -8.05 -7.93
CA GLY A 15 4.11 -9.38 -7.73
C GLY A 15 3.39 -9.89 -8.98
N HIS A 16 2.79 -11.08 -8.86
CA HIS A 16 1.82 -11.59 -9.82
C HIS A 16 0.68 -12.27 -9.06
N GLU A 17 -0.55 -11.81 -9.28
CA GLU A 17 -1.77 -12.40 -8.72
C GLU A 17 -2.69 -12.84 -9.86
N ASP A 18 -3.20 -14.07 -9.79
CA ASP A 18 -4.09 -14.65 -10.81
C ASP A 18 -3.61 -14.47 -12.28
N GLY A 19 -2.29 -14.50 -12.50
CA GLY A 19 -1.66 -14.35 -13.81
C GLY A 19 -1.55 -12.90 -14.31
N ARG A 20 -1.84 -11.92 -13.46
CA ARG A 20 -1.73 -10.47 -13.71
C ARG A 20 -0.56 -9.91 -12.91
N ALA A 21 0.23 -9.02 -13.53
CA ALA A 21 1.29 -8.30 -12.82
C ALA A 21 0.68 -7.25 -11.89
N VAL A 22 1.16 -7.17 -10.65
CA VAL A 22 0.66 -6.24 -9.63
C VAL A 22 1.79 -5.47 -8.98
N TYR A 23 1.50 -4.24 -8.56
CA TYR A 23 2.32 -3.50 -7.60
C TYR A 23 1.69 -3.64 -6.22
N GLU A 24 2.47 -4.16 -5.29
CA GLU A 24 2.12 -4.23 -3.86
C GLU A 24 2.76 -3.02 -3.19
N VAL A 25 1.95 -2.14 -2.62
CA VAL A 25 2.39 -0.90 -1.95
C VAL A 25 1.97 -0.92 -0.49
N GLU A 26 2.96 -0.93 0.40
CA GLU A 26 2.78 -0.90 1.85
C GLU A 26 3.40 0.38 2.41
N PHE A 27 2.69 1.09 3.28
CA PHE A 27 3.24 2.23 4.00
C PHE A 27 2.50 2.53 5.30
N HIS A 28 3.15 3.25 6.21
CA HIS A 28 2.60 3.57 7.51
C HIS A 28 2.36 5.08 7.67
N VAL A 29 1.24 5.45 8.29
CA VAL A 29 0.87 6.83 8.63
C VAL A 29 0.21 6.85 10.01
N GLY A 30 0.90 7.44 10.99
CA GLY A 30 0.46 7.38 12.39
C GLY A 30 0.51 5.94 12.90
N ASP A 31 -0.58 5.48 13.51
CA ASP A 31 -0.73 4.12 14.04
C ASP A 31 -1.35 3.15 13.01
N TYR A 32 -1.35 3.52 11.73
CA TYR A 32 -1.97 2.71 10.67
C TYR A 32 -0.95 2.24 9.65
N GLU A 33 -1.08 0.97 9.25
CA GLU A 33 -0.48 0.39 8.06
C GLU A 33 -1.50 0.38 6.93
N TYR A 34 -1.08 0.76 5.73
CA TYR A 34 -1.88 0.77 4.51
C TYR A 34 -1.25 -0.19 3.51
N ASN A 35 -2.08 -1.07 2.95
CA ASN A 35 -1.70 -2.00 1.91
C ASN A 35 -2.57 -1.77 0.67
N TYR A 36 -1.94 -1.77 -0.50
CA TYR A 36 -2.60 -1.59 -1.79
C TYR A 36 -2.05 -2.57 -2.80
N ASP A 37 -2.96 -3.27 -3.48
CA ASP A 37 -2.67 -4.06 -4.66
C ASP A 37 -3.15 -3.31 -5.89
N ILE A 38 -2.23 -2.98 -6.79
CA ILE A 38 -2.49 -2.12 -7.94
C ILE A 38 -2.15 -2.90 -9.22
N ASP A 39 -3.07 -2.90 -10.18
CA ASP A 39 -2.82 -3.47 -11.51
C ASP A 39 -1.64 -2.77 -12.18
N ALA A 40 -0.63 -3.54 -12.58
CA ALA A 40 0.60 -2.96 -13.12
C ALA A 40 0.46 -2.40 -14.55
N GLU A 41 -0.62 -2.73 -15.27
CA GLU A 41 -0.90 -2.27 -16.63
C GLU A 41 -1.92 -1.12 -16.67
N THR A 42 -3.01 -1.23 -15.91
CA THR A 42 -4.12 -0.25 -15.92
C THR A 42 -3.98 0.80 -14.83
N TYR A 43 -3.16 0.53 -13.80
CA TYR A 43 -3.01 1.36 -12.59
C TYR A 43 -4.28 1.46 -11.74
N GLU A 44 -5.23 0.53 -11.93
CA GLU A 44 -6.42 0.43 -11.09
C GLU A 44 -6.07 -0.21 -9.74
N VAL A 45 -6.66 0.30 -8.65
CA VAL A 45 -6.58 -0.35 -7.33
C VAL A 45 -7.48 -1.59 -7.37
N LEU A 46 -6.88 -2.76 -7.19
CA LEU A 46 -7.54 -4.06 -7.19
C LEU A 46 -8.07 -4.40 -5.80
N ASP A 47 -7.22 -4.20 -4.79
CA ASP A 47 -7.56 -4.38 -3.38
C ASP A 47 -6.83 -3.34 -2.53
N TRP A 48 -7.40 -3.07 -1.35
CA TRP A 48 -6.75 -2.24 -0.35
C TRP A 48 -7.30 -2.56 1.03
N ASP A 49 -6.41 -2.51 2.01
CA ASP A 49 -6.75 -2.59 3.42
C ASP A 49 -5.99 -1.54 4.22
N ARG A 50 -6.46 -1.35 5.45
CA ARG A 50 -5.75 -0.57 6.44
C ARG A 50 -6.02 -1.14 7.81
N GLU A 51 -4.94 -1.42 8.51
CA GLU A 51 -4.99 -1.96 9.87
C GLU A 51 -4.28 -1.03 10.84
N ILE A 52 -4.61 -1.15 12.13
CA ILE A 52 -3.85 -0.47 13.18
C ILE A 52 -2.60 -1.33 13.44
N ASP A 53 -1.42 -0.74 13.26
CA ASP A 53 -0.12 -1.37 13.56
C ASP A 53 0.16 -1.16 15.05
N ASP A 54 -0.22 -2.15 15.88
CA ASP A 54 -0.09 -2.12 17.36
C ASP A 54 1.27 -2.67 17.85
#